data_AF-A0A8H3I9M0-F1
#
_entry.id   AF-A0A8H3I9M0-F1
#
_cell.length_a   1.000
_cell.length_b   1.000
_cell.length_c   1.000
_cell.angle_alpha   90.00
_cell.angle_beta   90.00
_cell.angle_gamma   90.00
#
_symmetry.space_group_name_H-M   'P 1'
#
loop_
_entity.id
_entity.type
_entity.pdbx_description
1 polymer ?
#
loop_
_entity_poly.entity_id
_entity_poly.type
_entity_poly.pdbx_seq_one_letter_code
_entity_poly.pdbx_strand_id
1 'polypeptide(L)' 'MPDAAKAKTQQFTRRKSNLVKKTDQLTRLCHAELALIIRKNGRYYMYRSIDHDQWPPTITEI' A
#
# COMPACT_ATOMS: atom_id res chain seq x y z
N MET A 1 12.89 -17.57 19.96
CA MET A 1 13.79 -16.56 19.36
C MET A 1 13.03 -15.27 19.05
N PRO A 2 12.94 -14.32 20.00
CA PRO A 2 12.20 -13.05 19.85
C PRO A 2 12.73 -12.13 18.73
N ASP A 3 13.99 -12.28 18.31
CA ASP A 3 14.61 -11.43 17.29
C ASP A 3 14.07 -11.65 15.87
N ALA A 4 13.65 -12.88 15.54
CA ALA A 4 13.11 -13.20 14.23
C ALA A 4 11.75 -12.51 13.97
N ALA A 5 10.92 -12.35 15.00
CA ALA A 5 9.62 -11.67 14.88
C ALA A 5 9.79 -10.14 14.71
N LYS A 6 10.76 -9.55 15.43
CA LYS A 6 11.14 -8.14 15.28
C LYS A 6 11.70 -7.86 13.87
N ALA A 7 12.58 -8.73 13.37
CA ALA A 7 13.15 -8.64 12.03
C ALA A 7 12.07 -8.70 10.94
N LYS A 8 11.11 -9.64 11.04
CA LYS A 8 9.98 -9.74 10.09
C LYS A 8 9.09 -8.49 10.08
N THR A 9 8.86 -7.89 11.25
CA THR A 9 8.07 -6.66 11.36
C THR A 9 8.78 -5.48 10.70
N GLN A 10 10.07 -5.31 10.97
CA GLN A 10 10.88 -4.27 10.31
C GLN A 10 10.94 -4.48 8.80
N GLN A 11 11.09 -5.73 8.34
CA GLN A 11 11.07 -6.06 6.92
C GLN A 11 9.74 -5.68 6.26
N PHE A 12 8.60 -5.98 6.91
CA PHE A 12 7.29 -5.58 6.41
C PHE A 12 7.17 -4.05 6.32
N THR A 13 7.57 -3.32 7.36
CA THR A 13 7.53 -1.85 7.37
C THR A 13 8.37 -1.25 6.23
N ARG A 14 9.60 -1.75 6.04
CA ARG A 14 10.49 -1.31 4.95
C ARG A 14 9.87 -1.59 3.57
N ARG A 15 9.36 -2.80 3.34
CA ARG A 15 8.73 -3.18 2.08
C ARG A 15 7.47 -2.36 1.80
N LYS A 16 6.63 -2.14 2.82
CA LYS A 16 5.43 -1.29 2.71
C LYS A 16 5.80 0.13 2.31
N SER A 17 6.79 0.73 2.97
CA SER A 17 7.26 2.08 2.65
C SER A 17 7.79 2.17 1.21
N ASN A 18 8.59 1.20 0.78
CA ASN A 18 9.10 1.16 -0.60
C ASN A 18 7.97 1.00 -1.62
N LEU A 19 6.94 0.19 -1.32
CA LEU A 19 5.81 0.01 -2.22
C LEU A 19 5.02 1.32 -2.39
N VAL A 20 4.74 2.02 -1.29
CA VAL A 20 4.11 3.35 -1.32
C VAL A 20 4.92 4.34 -2.17
N LYS A 21 6.26 4.35 -2.02
CA LYS A 21 7.13 5.21 -2.85
C LYS A 21 7.01 4.89 -4.34
N LYS A 22 6.93 3.61 -4.71
CA LYS A 22 6.72 3.22 -6.11
C LYS A 22 5.35 3.63 -6.63
N THR A 23 4.31 3.53 -5.80
CA THR A 23 2.96 3.99 -6.16
C THR A 23 2.94 5.50 -6.39
N ASP A 24 3.60 6.29 -5.53
CA ASP A 24 3.76 7.73 -5.73
C ASP A 24 4.55 8.05 -7.02
N GLN A 25 5.63 7.33 -7.30
CA GLN A 25 6.37 7.47 -8.56
C GLN A 25 5.49 7.18 -9.78
N LEU A 26 4.70 6.11 -9.77
CA LEU A 26 3.82 5.75 -10.87
C LEU A 26 2.72 6.79 -11.08
N THR A 27 2.18 7.33 -9.99
CA THR A 27 1.23 8.45 -10.02
C THR A 27 1.85 9.68 -10.68
N ARG A 28 3.06 10.08 -10.26
CA ARG A 28 3.73 11.30 -10.75
C ARG A 28 4.26 11.19 -12.18
N LEU A 29 4.86 10.05 -12.53
CA LEU A 29 5.57 9.87 -13.80
C LEU A 29 4.64 9.41 -14.94
N CYS A 30 3.55 8.73 -14.60
CA CYS A 30 2.64 8.17 -15.60
C CYS A 30 1.22 8.73 -15.49
N HIS A 31 0.98 9.71 -14.60
CA HIS A 31 -0.33 10.31 -14.36
C HIS A 31 -1.42 9.27 -14.07
N ALA A 32 -1.06 8.18 -13.40
CA ALA A 32 -1.96 7.11 -13.05
C ALA A 32 -2.64 7.37 -11.70
N GLU A 33 -3.94 7.14 -11.62
CA GLU A 33 -4.66 7.06 -10.36
C GLU A 33 -4.49 5.66 -9.78
N LEU A 34 -4.16 5.54 -8.49
CA LEU A 34 -3.79 4.28 -7.85
C LEU A 34 -4.32 4.20 -6.43
N ALA A 35 -4.69 3.00 -6.02
CA ALA A 35 -4.96 2.68 -4.63
C ALA A 35 -4.21 1.40 -4.27
N LEU A 36 -3.60 1.40 -3.08
CA LEU A 36 -2.88 0.27 -2.53
C LEU A 36 -3.56 -0.17 -1.23
N ILE A 37 -4.10 -1.39 -1.22
CA ILE A 37 -4.74 -2.01 -0.06
C ILE A 37 -3.93 -3.23 0.34
N ILE A 38 -3.47 -3.27 1.59
CA ILE A 38 -2.69 -4.40 2.13
C ILE A 38 -3.42 -4.94 3.35
N ARG A 39 -3.77 -6.23 3.34
CA ARG A 39 -4.28 -6.96 4.51
C ARG A 39 -3.17 -7.82 5.11
N LYS A 40 -2.84 -7.62 6.38
CA LYS A 40 -1.87 -8.45 7.12
C LYS A 40 -2.30 -8.63 8.57
N ASN A 41 -2.33 -9.88 9.04
CA ASN A 41 -2.69 -10.23 10.43
C ASN A 41 -4.02 -9.56 10.87
N GLY A 42 -5.03 -9.56 10.00
CA GLY A 42 -6.32 -8.92 10.27
C GLY A 42 -6.36 -7.39 10.21
N ARG A 43 -5.21 -6.72 9.97
CA ARG A 43 -5.15 -5.27 9.83
C ARG A 43 -5.07 -4.85 8.37
N TYR A 44 -5.74 -3.76 8.03
CA TYR A 44 -5.68 -3.12 6.73
C TYR A 44 -4.74 -1.91 6.77
N TYR A 45 -3.93 -1.78 5.72
CA TYR A 45 -3.14 -0.59 5.44
C TYR A 45 -3.56 -0.08 4.07
N MET A 46 -3.95 1.19 3.99
CA MET A 46 -4.44 1.80 2.77
C MET A 46 -3.57 2.99 2.39
N TYR A 47 -3.36 3.16 1.09
CA TYR A 47 -2.82 4.35 0.46
C TYR A 47 -3.65 4.64 -0.78
N ARG A 48 -3.96 5.91 -1.01
CA ARG A 48 -4.64 6.40 -2.21
C ARG A 48 -3.80 7.53 -2.78
N SER A 49 -3.62 7.55 -4.10
CA SER A 49 -2.94 8.65 -4.78
C SER A 49 -3.83 9.89 -4.91
N ILE A 50 -5.15 9.70 -4.81
CA ILE A 50 -6.17 10.75 -4.86
C ILE A 50 -7.10 10.62 -3.65
N ASP A 51 -7.42 11.74 -3.03
CA ASP A 51 -8.48 11.85 -2.02
C ASP A 51 -9.82 12.06 -2.72
N HIS A 52 -10.25 11.01 -3.43
CA HIS A 52 -11.58 10.94 -4.02
C HIS A 52 -12.37 9.85 -3.32
N ASP A 53 -13.56 10.19 -2.81
CA ASP A 53 -14.39 9.27 -2.01
C ASP A 53 -14.81 8.01 -2.77
N GLN A 54 -14.82 8.08 -4.11
CA GLN A 54 -15.18 6.97 -5.00
C GLN A 54 -13.97 6.20 -5.57
N TRP A 55 -12.75 6.44 -5.05
CA TRP A 55 -11.53 5.78 -5.51
C TRP A 55 -10.87 4.91 -4.43
N PRO A 56 -10.43 3.67 -4.72
CA PRO A 56 -10.57 2.95 -6.00
C PRO A 56 -12.04 2.57 -6.25
N PRO A 57 -12.43 2.34 -7.52
CA PRO A 57 -13.74 1.78 -7.82
C PRO A 57 -13.93 0.48 -7.04
N THR A 58 -15.18 0.18 -6.65
CA THR A 58 -15.47 -1.10 -6.02
C THR A 58 -14.97 -2.22 -6.91
N ILE A 59 -14.24 -3.20 -6.35
CA ILE A 59 -13.67 -4.36 -7.09
C ILE A 59 -14.71 -5.08 -7.95
N THR A 60 -16.01 -4.89 -7.69
CA THR A 60 -17.14 -5.36 -8.49
C THR A 60 -17.20 -4.78 -9.92
N GLU A 61 -16.41 -3.76 -10.23
CA GLU A 61 -16.42 -3.04 -11.52
C GLU A 61 -15.14 -3.24 -12.35
N ILE A 62 -14.25 -4.17 -11.96
CA ILE A 62 -13.01 -4.52 -12.68
C ILE A 62 -13.10 -5.93 -13.25
#